data_AF-A0A8S4QKT0-F1
#
_entry.id   AF-A0A8S4QKT0-F1
#
_cell.length_a   1.000
_cell.length_b   1.000
_cell.length_c   1.000
_cell.angle_alpha   90.00
_cell.angle_beta   90.00
_cell.angle_gamma   90.00
#
_symmetry.space_group_name_H-M   'P 1'
#
loop_
_entity.id
_entity.type
_entity.pdbx_description
1 polymer ?
#
loop_
_entity_poly.entity_id
_entity_poly.type
_entity_poly.pdbx_seq_one_letter_code
_entity_poly.pdbx_strand_id
1 'polypeptide(L)'
;ETPTKRGRPRDMSLAEPPPTMEIAQILISLLHAWGLDPDLDRVCESKLGLLRPMVPVCFGVVSRHGHMAVQLPTRLGGWADVCASAPDDPVLMTSDLPAELVRQEKLTRLFTSKLHWELSTTLTTNHLLSIVALANTLMSMSNASFVPEQEVARRLHRPTTRTSSWAGDEEREEQLAAQQAHIKQGWSLLATLHCVLLPDKVVAAG
;
A
#
# COMPACT_ATOMS: atom_id res chain seq x y z
N GLU A 1 52.50 31.80 6.35
CA GLU A 1 51.75 30.53 6.36
C GLU A 1 50.61 30.64 7.37
N THR A 2 49.36 30.57 6.92
CA THR A 2 48.17 30.43 7.77
C THR A 2 47.21 29.45 7.09
N PRO A 3 46.63 28.48 7.82
CA PRO A 3 46.14 27.26 7.21
C PRO A 3 44.75 27.44 6.60
N THR A 4 44.61 27.00 5.36
CA THR A 4 43.35 26.86 4.63
C THR A 4 42.46 25.87 5.36
N LYS A 5 41.38 26.35 6.01
CA LYS A 5 40.33 25.48 6.57
C LYS A 5 39.66 24.73 5.42
N ARG A 6 40.06 23.47 5.20
CA ARG A 6 39.32 22.53 4.35
C ARG A 6 37.91 22.39 4.94
N GLY A 7 36.93 22.95 4.23
CA GLY A 7 35.52 22.72 4.55
C GLY A 7 35.23 21.23 4.49
N ARG A 8 34.82 20.63 5.61
CA ARG A 8 34.22 19.30 5.61
C ARG A 8 32.99 19.34 4.69
N PRO A 9 32.81 18.39 3.77
CA PRO A 9 31.57 18.30 3.02
C PRO A 9 30.43 18.16 4.05
N ARG A 10 29.40 18.99 3.91
CA ARG A 10 28.17 18.86 4.70
C ARG A 10 27.68 17.43 4.48
N ASP A 11 27.57 16.66 5.56
CA ASP A 11 26.77 15.44 5.54
C ASP A 11 25.41 15.82 4.99
N MET A 12 25.13 15.33 3.79
CA MET A 12 23.87 15.54 3.11
C MET A 12 22.89 14.67 3.87
N SER A 13 22.36 15.17 4.98
CA SER A 13 21.33 14.50 5.77
C SER A 13 20.21 14.14 4.81
N LEU A 14 20.12 12.86 4.46
CA LEU A 14 19.01 12.30 3.71
C LEU A 14 17.75 12.62 4.52
N ALA A 15 16.88 13.49 4.02
CA ALA A 15 15.65 13.84 4.72
C ALA A 15 14.71 12.62 4.72
N GLU A 16 14.66 11.85 5.79
CA GLU A 16 13.73 10.74 6.02
C GLU A 16 12.30 11.15 5.59
N PRO A 17 11.50 10.24 4.98
CA PRO A 17 10.13 10.59 4.65
C PRO A 17 9.42 11.08 5.90
N PRO A 18 8.52 12.07 5.80
CA PRO A 18 7.78 12.50 6.96
C PRO A 18 6.98 11.31 7.49
N PRO A 19 6.85 11.16 8.83
CA PRO A 19 6.17 10.01 9.44
C PRO A 19 4.70 9.87 8.97
N THR A 20 4.11 10.95 8.46
CA THR A 20 2.78 10.94 7.83
C THR A 20 2.70 10.06 6.58
N MET A 21 3.80 9.92 5.82
CA MET A 21 3.86 9.05 4.64
C MET A 21 3.89 7.58 5.04
N GLU A 22 4.62 7.22 6.11
CA GLU A 22 4.62 5.86 6.65
C GLU A 22 3.24 5.47 7.19
N ILE A 23 2.60 6.39 7.91
CA ILE A 23 1.23 6.19 8.38
C ILE A 23 0.28 5.99 7.19
N ALA A 24 0.41 6.79 6.13
CA ALA A 24 -0.40 6.64 4.92
C ALA A 24 -0.15 5.29 4.22
N GLN A 25 1.11 4.86 4.08
CA GLN A 25 1.46 3.56 3.52
C GLN A 25 0.78 2.44 4.28
N ILE A 26 0.92 2.43 5.62
CA ILE A 26 0.33 1.41 6.49
C ILE A 26 -1.19 1.45 6.38
N LEU A 27 -1.83 2.63 6.48
CA LEU A 27 -3.29 2.75 6.37
C LEU A 27 -3.81 2.20 5.05
N ILE A 28 -3.25 2.61 3.91
CA ILE A 28 -3.72 2.16 2.61
C ILE A 28 -3.44 0.66 2.44
N SER A 29 -2.27 0.18 2.89
CA SER A 29 -1.90 -1.24 2.86
C SER A 29 -2.88 -2.14 3.61
N LEU A 30 -3.37 -1.69 4.77
CA LEU A 30 -4.32 -2.43 5.60
C LEU A 30 -5.78 -2.33 5.09
N LEU A 31 -6.11 -1.26 4.35
CA LEU A 31 -7.46 -1.00 3.84
C LEU A 31 -7.68 -1.45 2.39
N HIS A 32 -6.60 -1.67 1.63
CA HIS A 32 -6.71 -2.13 0.24
C HIS A 32 -7.33 -3.53 0.18
N ALA A 33 -8.19 -3.75 -0.81
CA ALA A 33 -8.95 -4.99 -0.99
C ALA A 33 -8.11 -6.08 -1.66
N TRP A 34 -7.03 -6.51 -1.00
CA TRP A 34 -6.10 -7.51 -1.53
C TRP A 34 -6.82 -8.80 -1.91
N GLY A 35 -6.49 -9.33 -3.09
CA GLY A 35 -7.04 -10.55 -3.65
C GLY A 35 -8.33 -10.36 -4.46
N LEU A 36 -8.89 -9.15 -4.48
CA LEU A 36 -10.10 -8.85 -5.25
C LEU A 36 -9.79 -8.46 -6.72
N ASP A 37 -8.59 -7.94 -6.95
CA ASP A 37 -8.08 -7.59 -8.28
C ASP A 37 -6.58 -7.91 -8.36
N PRO A 38 -6.20 -9.09 -8.87
CA PRO A 38 -4.80 -9.53 -8.91
C PRO A 38 -3.89 -8.62 -9.74
N ASP A 39 -4.43 -7.95 -10.76
CA ASP A 39 -3.64 -7.05 -11.60
C ASP A 39 -3.38 -5.74 -10.87
N LEU A 40 -4.39 -5.20 -10.19
CA LEU A 40 -4.22 -4.02 -9.35
C LEU A 40 -3.33 -4.31 -8.13
N ASP A 41 -3.42 -5.49 -7.53
CA ASP A 41 -2.53 -5.90 -6.43
C ASP A 41 -1.06 -5.84 -6.84
N ARG A 42 -0.73 -6.31 -8.05
CA ARG A 42 0.64 -6.22 -8.60
C ARG A 42 1.10 -4.78 -8.76
N VAL A 43 0.20 -3.88 -9.19
CA VAL A 43 0.52 -2.44 -9.30
C VAL A 43 0.74 -1.84 -7.91
N CYS A 44 -0.09 -2.21 -6.93
CA CYS A 44 0.03 -1.77 -5.56
C CYS A 44 1.37 -2.16 -4.94
N GLU A 45 1.82 -3.40 -5.12
CA GLU A 45 3.10 -3.87 -4.61
C GLU A 45 4.29 -3.27 -5.39
N SER A 46 4.28 -3.39 -6.72
CA SER A 46 5.47 -3.07 -7.53
C SER A 46 5.66 -1.59 -7.85
N LYS A 47 4.57 -0.82 -7.98
CA LYS A 47 4.62 0.59 -8.40
C LYS A 47 4.35 1.54 -7.25
N LEU A 48 3.36 1.23 -6.42
CA LEU A 48 2.99 2.07 -5.29
C LEU A 48 3.79 1.75 -4.02
N GLY A 49 4.30 0.52 -3.89
CA GLY A 49 5.05 0.06 -2.72
C GLY A 49 4.16 -0.23 -1.50
N LEU A 50 2.89 -0.59 -1.73
CA LEU A 50 2.01 -1.03 -0.66
C LEU A 50 2.41 -2.41 -0.13
N LEU A 51 2.07 -2.66 1.14
CA LEU A 51 2.46 -3.85 1.87
C LEU A 51 1.26 -4.78 2.01
N ARG A 52 1.41 -6.04 1.61
CA ARG A 52 0.36 -7.03 1.82
C ARG A 52 0.32 -7.46 3.30
N PRO A 53 -0.84 -7.41 3.98
CA PRO A 53 -0.96 -7.94 5.34
C PRO A 53 -0.65 -9.43 5.37
N MET A 54 0.13 -9.87 6.37
CA MET A 54 0.43 -11.30 6.61
C MET A 54 -0.58 -11.98 7.54
N VAL A 55 -1.36 -11.17 8.26
CA VAL A 55 -2.36 -11.61 9.23
C VAL A 55 -3.65 -10.81 9.05
N PRO A 56 -4.82 -11.36 9.41
CA PRO A 56 -6.05 -10.59 9.46
C PRO A 56 -5.93 -9.44 10.45
N VAL A 57 -6.41 -8.26 10.04
CA VAL A 57 -6.36 -7.05 10.86
C VAL A 57 -7.68 -6.92 11.62
N CYS A 58 -7.66 -6.44 12.86
CA CYS A 58 -8.89 -6.14 13.58
C CYS A 58 -9.22 -4.65 13.46
N PHE A 59 -10.48 -4.34 13.14
CA PHE A 59 -10.97 -2.97 13.09
C PHE A 59 -11.86 -2.70 14.30
N GLY A 60 -11.85 -1.46 14.78
CA GLY A 60 -12.64 -1.07 15.91
C GLY A 60 -12.89 0.42 15.94
N VAL A 61 -13.91 0.81 16.70
CA VAL A 61 -14.23 2.21 16.98
C VAL A 61 -13.97 2.51 18.43
N VAL A 62 -13.37 3.67 18.68
CA VAL A 62 -13.19 4.22 20.03
C VAL A 62 -14.11 5.43 20.16
N SER A 63 -15.04 5.37 21.11
CA SER A 63 -15.93 6.48 21.43
C SER A 63 -15.19 7.61 22.13
N ARG A 64 -15.75 8.82 22.09
CA ARG A 64 -15.24 9.98 22.84
C ARG A 64 -15.13 9.74 24.34
N HIS A 65 -15.94 8.85 24.90
CA HIS A 65 -15.94 8.50 26.32
C HIS A 65 -14.98 7.35 26.67
N GLY A 66 -14.12 6.92 25.74
CA GLY A 66 -13.13 5.87 25.96
C GLY A 66 -13.64 4.44 25.82
N HIS A 67 -14.93 4.22 25.53
CA HIS A 67 -15.43 2.88 25.19
C HIS A 67 -14.89 2.45 23.82
N MET A 68 -14.39 1.22 23.75
CA MET A 68 -13.87 0.61 22.53
C MET A 68 -14.75 -0.56 22.13
N ALA A 69 -15.14 -0.61 20.85
CA ALA A 69 -15.75 -1.78 20.24
C ALA A 69 -14.81 -2.30 19.15
N VAL A 70 -14.33 -3.54 19.31
CA VAL A 70 -13.44 -4.20 18.35
C VAL A 70 -14.20 -5.31 17.66
N GLN A 71 -14.12 -5.36 16.35
CA GLN A 71 -14.58 -6.49 15.55
C GLN A 71 -13.40 -7.43 15.32
N LEU A 72 -13.54 -8.66 15.83
CA LEU A 72 -12.52 -9.70 15.76
C LEU A 72 -12.86 -10.66 14.60
N PRO A 73 -12.17 -10.55 13.46
CA PRO A 73 -12.50 -11.37 12.28
C PRO A 73 -12.29 -12.86 12.56
N THR A 74 -11.40 -13.19 13.49
CA THR A 74 -11.00 -14.57 13.78
C THR A 74 -11.85 -15.25 14.85
N ARG A 75 -12.84 -14.56 15.45
CA ARG A 75 -13.74 -15.13 16.49
C ARG A 75 -15.18 -15.32 16.04
N LEU A 76 -15.58 -14.86 14.86
CA LEU A 76 -16.91 -15.16 14.35
C LEU A 76 -16.91 -16.59 13.82
N GLY A 77 -17.44 -17.53 14.62
CA GLY A 77 -17.36 -18.98 14.41
C GLY A 77 -17.83 -19.50 13.05
N GLY A 78 -18.53 -18.71 12.23
CA GLY A 78 -18.90 -19.11 10.86
C GLY A 78 -17.77 -19.01 9.83
N TRP A 79 -16.70 -18.25 10.08
CA TRP A 79 -15.70 -17.91 9.04
C TRP A 79 -14.50 -18.84 9.03
N ALA A 80 -14.21 -19.49 10.16
CA ALA A 80 -13.28 -20.61 10.20
C ALA A 80 -13.77 -21.73 9.26
N ASP A 81 -15.07 -21.98 9.23
CA ASP A 81 -15.70 -22.97 8.35
C ASP A 81 -15.65 -22.52 6.87
N VAL A 82 -15.93 -21.24 6.59
CA VAL A 82 -15.76 -20.67 5.23
C VAL A 82 -14.31 -20.84 4.75
N CYS A 83 -13.34 -20.59 5.62
CA CYS A 83 -11.93 -20.75 5.30
C CYS A 83 -11.52 -22.20 5.08
N ALA A 84 -12.09 -23.13 5.85
CA ALA A 84 -11.89 -24.57 5.63
C ALA A 84 -12.54 -25.06 4.33
N SER A 85 -13.62 -24.41 3.87
CA SER A 85 -14.31 -24.73 2.62
C SER A 85 -13.74 -24.04 1.38
N ALA A 86 -12.90 -23.02 1.56
CA ALA A 86 -12.31 -22.27 0.46
C ALA A 86 -11.36 -23.18 -0.35
N PRO A 87 -11.37 -23.10 -1.69
CA PRO A 87 -10.53 -23.94 -2.53
C PRO A 87 -9.05 -23.72 -2.19
N ASP A 88 -8.31 -24.83 -2.11
CA ASP A 88 -6.88 -24.80 -1.88
C ASP A 88 -6.16 -24.15 -3.05
N ASP A 89 -5.38 -23.11 -2.76
CA ASP A 89 -4.48 -22.53 -3.74
C ASP A 89 -3.36 -23.54 -4.02
N PRO A 90 -3.17 -24.01 -5.26
CA PRO A 90 -2.14 -24.98 -5.60
C PRO A 90 -0.73 -24.47 -5.27
N VAL A 91 -0.51 -23.16 -5.23
CA VAL A 91 0.77 -22.55 -4.85
C VAL A 91 1.02 -22.65 -3.34
N LEU A 92 -0.04 -22.63 -2.52
CA LEU A 92 0.08 -22.82 -1.08
C LEU A 92 0.25 -24.30 -0.71
N MET A 93 -0.26 -25.22 -1.54
CA MET A 93 -0.13 -26.67 -1.34
C MET A 93 1.26 -27.22 -1.68
N THR A 94 1.97 -26.58 -2.62
CA THR A 94 3.35 -26.97 -2.98
C THR A 94 4.40 -26.36 -2.06
N SER A 95 3.99 -25.56 -1.08
CA SER A 95 4.88 -24.92 -0.14
C SER A 95 5.17 -25.83 1.05
N ASP A 96 6.45 -25.95 1.45
CA ASP A 96 6.90 -26.66 2.66
C ASP A 96 6.51 -25.92 3.97
N LEU A 97 5.48 -25.07 3.93
CA LEU A 97 5.04 -24.28 5.07
C LEU A 97 4.27 -25.16 6.07
N PRO A 98 4.45 -24.92 7.39
CA PRO A 98 3.60 -25.51 8.41
C PRO A 98 2.11 -25.26 8.11
N ALA A 99 1.26 -26.27 8.34
CA ALA A 99 -0.17 -26.21 8.08
C ALA A 99 -0.87 -25.00 8.74
N GLU A 100 -0.37 -24.55 9.89
CA GLU A 100 -0.87 -23.37 10.60
C GLU A 100 -0.63 -22.06 9.83
N LEU A 101 0.54 -21.91 9.18
CA LEU A 101 0.84 -20.73 8.37
C LEU A 101 0.03 -20.72 7.07
N VAL A 102 -0.19 -21.89 6.46
CA VAL A 102 -1.07 -22.04 5.30
C VAL A 102 -2.50 -21.64 5.66
N ARG A 103 -3.01 -22.12 6.80
CA ARG A 103 -4.34 -21.75 7.32
C ARG A 103 -4.44 -20.25 7.58
N GLN A 104 -3.41 -19.65 8.18
CA GLN A 104 -3.36 -18.22 8.46
C GLN A 104 -3.39 -17.39 7.17
N GLU A 105 -2.59 -17.76 6.17
CA GLU A 105 -2.56 -17.07 4.87
C GLU A 105 -3.92 -17.09 4.18
N LYS A 106 -4.60 -18.26 4.18
CA LYS A 106 -5.96 -18.37 3.63
C LYS A 106 -6.94 -17.44 4.36
N LEU A 107 -6.88 -17.39 5.68
CA LEU A 107 -7.72 -16.48 6.47
C LEU A 107 -7.43 -15.02 6.15
N THR A 108 -6.15 -14.65 6.04
CA THR A 108 -5.74 -13.30 5.69
C THR A 108 -6.31 -12.89 4.34
N ARG A 109 -6.19 -13.76 3.31
CA ARG A 109 -6.70 -13.48 1.97
C ARG A 109 -8.21 -13.32 1.92
N LEU A 110 -8.95 -14.20 2.61
CA LEU A 110 -10.41 -14.08 2.72
C LEU A 110 -10.83 -12.80 3.45
N PHE A 111 -10.04 -12.41 4.47
CA PHE A 111 -10.31 -11.21 5.23
C PHE A 111 -10.11 -9.94 4.40
N THR A 112 -8.98 -9.83 3.70
CA THR A 112 -8.64 -8.64 2.91
C THR A 112 -9.49 -8.49 1.66
N SER A 113 -9.94 -9.58 1.05
CA SER A 113 -10.75 -9.51 -0.18
C SER A 113 -12.23 -9.26 0.09
N LYS A 114 -12.78 -9.85 1.16
CA LYS A 114 -14.23 -9.92 1.38
C LYS A 114 -14.64 -9.48 2.79
N LEU A 115 -14.21 -10.22 3.81
CA LEU A 115 -14.86 -10.15 5.13
C LEU A 115 -14.84 -8.75 5.73
N HIS A 116 -13.75 -8.00 5.52
CA HIS A 116 -13.64 -6.69 6.12
C HIS A 116 -14.66 -5.67 5.58
N TRP A 117 -15.19 -5.88 4.37
CA TRP A 117 -16.18 -5.01 3.73
C TRP A 117 -17.61 -5.31 4.19
N GLU A 118 -17.87 -6.54 4.62
CA GLU A 118 -19.20 -7.02 5.06
C GLU A 118 -19.43 -6.83 6.58
N LEU A 119 -18.38 -6.46 7.31
CA LEU A 119 -18.36 -6.38 8.78
C LEU A 119 -19.27 -5.29 9.37
N SER A 120 -19.24 -4.08 8.80
CA SER A 120 -20.02 -2.94 9.29
C SER A 120 -20.05 -1.84 8.24
N THR A 121 -21.25 -1.36 7.91
CA THR A 121 -21.44 -0.27 6.95
C THR A 121 -20.74 1.02 7.40
N THR A 122 -20.72 1.31 8.72
CA THR A 122 -20.03 2.48 9.28
C THR A 122 -18.52 2.38 9.14
N LEU A 123 -17.93 1.21 9.44
CA LEU A 123 -16.48 1.00 9.25
C LEU A 123 -16.12 1.07 7.78
N THR A 124 -16.87 0.38 6.92
CA THR A 124 -16.67 0.43 5.47
C THR A 124 -16.69 1.86 4.95
N THR A 125 -17.63 2.69 5.43
CA THR A 125 -17.69 4.11 5.04
C THR A 125 -16.43 4.88 5.44
N ASN A 126 -15.94 4.68 6.67
CA ASN A 126 -14.71 5.32 7.15
C ASN A 126 -13.48 4.84 6.38
N HIS A 127 -13.41 3.55 6.06
CA HIS A 127 -12.32 2.95 5.30
C HIS A 127 -12.29 3.52 3.88
N LEU A 128 -13.44 3.55 3.20
CA LEU A 128 -13.60 4.11 1.86
C LEU A 128 -13.21 5.59 1.83
N LEU A 129 -13.72 6.39 2.78
CA LEU A 129 -13.36 7.81 2.86
C LEU A 129 -11.85 8.00 3.03
N SER A 130 -11.24 7.20 3.92
CA SER A 130 -9.81 7.27 4.20
C SER A 130 -8.96 6.89 3.00
N ILE A 131 -9.21 5.72 2.39
CA ILE A 131 -8.40 5.23 1.27
C ILE A 131 -8.55 6.11 0.03
N VAL A 132 -9.76 6.57 -0.27
CA VAL A 132 -10.03 7.45 -1.42
C VAL A 132 -9.38 8.83 -1.22
N ALA A 133 -9.49 9.41 -0.02
CA ALA A 133 -8.86 10.70 0.28
C ALA A 133 -7.32 10.63 0.21
N LEU A 134 -6.73 9.58 0.80
CA LEU A 134 -5.29 9.37 0.76
C LEU A 134 -4.79 9.09 -0.65
N ALA A 135 -5.48 8.24 -1.42
CA ALA A 135 -5.11 7.95 -2.80
C ALA A 135 -5.15 9.19 -3.70
N ASN A 136 -6.20 10.02 -3.58
CA ASN A 136 -6.30 11.27 -4.33
C ASN A 136 -5.22 12.28 -3.92
N THR A 137 -4.90 12.35 -2.62
CA THR A 137 -3.81 13.19 -2.10
C THR A 137 -2.46 12.74 -2.68
N LEU A 138 -2.13 11.45 -2.58
CA LEU A 138 -0.88 10.89 -3.11
C LEU A 138 -0.79 10.98 -4.63
N MET A 139 -1.91 10.85 -5.35
CA MET A 139 -1.96 11.07 -6.80
C MET A 139 -1.58 12.50 -7.20
N SER A 140 -2.01 13.49 -6.40
CA SER A 140 -1.69 14.91 -6.64
C SER A 140 -0.24 15.28 -6.31
N MET A 141 0.40 14.50 -5.43
CA MET A 141 1.80 14.69 -5.08
C MET A 141 2.72 14.23 -6.22
N SER A 142 3.87 14.89 -6.38
CA SER A 142 4.89 14.42 -7.32
C SER A 142 5.62 13.20 -6.77
N ASN A 143 5.69 12.13 -7.58
CA ASN A 143 6.47 10.93 -7.28
C ASN A 143 6.13 10.28 -5.93
N ALA A 144 4.84 10.22 -5.58
CA ALA A 144 4.35 9.54 -4.39
C ALA A 144 4.36 8.02 -4.60
N SER A 145 5.49 7.39 -4.29
CA SER A 145 5.62 5.94 -4.23
C SER A 145 6.42 5.57 -2.98
N PHE A 146 6.09 4.40 -2.41
CA PHE A 146 6.77 3.82 -1.27
C PHE A 146 7.83 2.78 -1.67
N VAL A 147 8.15 2.66 -2.97
CA VAL A 147 9.21 1.79 -3.45
C VAL A 147 10.58 2.40 -3.08
N PRO A 148 11.45 1.70 -2.31
CA PRO A 148 12.70 2.26 -1.80
C PRO A 148 13.64 2.76 -2.90
N GLU A 149 13.71 2.06 -4.03
CA GLU A 149 14.54 2.45 -5.18
C GLU A 149 14.10 3.80 -5.78
N GLN A 150 12.79 4.06 -5.81
CA GLN A 150 12.24 5.34 -6.28
C GLN A 150 12.47 6.46 -5.28
N GLU A 151 12.56 6.12 -4.00
CA GLU A 151 12.95 7.06 -2.96
C GLU A 151 14.43 7.44 -3.05
N VAL A 152 15.32 6.50 -3.33
CA VAL A 152 16.75 6.78 -3.59
C VAL A 152 16.91 7.61 -4.86
N ALA A 153 16.19 7.28 -5.93
CA ALA A 153 16.15 8.11 -7.13
C ALA A 153 15.71 9.54 -6.79
N ARG A 154 14.59 9.74 -6.07
CA ARG A 154 14.16 11.09 -5.61
C ARG A 154 15.27 11.87 -4.88
N ARG A 155 16.07 11.18 -4.06
CA ARG A 155 17.13 11.78 -3.23
C ARG A 155 18.38 12.18 -4.02
N LEU A 156 18.66 11.50 -5.13
CA LEU A 156 19.80 11.80 -6.00
C LEU A 156 19.54 12.98 -6.96
N HIS A 157 18.27 13.27 -7.27
CA HIS A 157 17.85 14.36 -8.17
C HIS A 157 17.83 15.76 -7.53
N ARG A 158 18.38 15.95 -6.32
CA ARG A 158 18.63 17.32 -5.84
C ARG A 158 19.68 17.93 -6.78
N PRO A 159 19.40 19.02 -7.51
CA PRO A 159 20.32 19.52 -8.53
C PRO A 159 21.62 19.96 -7.86
N THR A 160 22.62 19.09 -7.93
CA THR A 160 24.00 19.50 -7.71
C THR A 160 24.38 20.24 -8.98
N THR A 161 24.55 21.54 -8.84
CA THR A 161 25.12 22.39 -9.89
C THR A 161 26.45 21.78 -10.28
N ARG A 162 26.54 21.06 -11.42
CA ARG A 162 27.72 20.93 -12.30
C ARG A 162 27.53 19.90 -13.43
N THR A 163 27.41 20.44 -14.64
CA THR A 163 28.11 20.03 -15.88
C THR A 163 28.09 18.55 -16.27
N SER A 164 27.19 18.15 -17.20
CA SER A 164 27.50 17.21 -18.31
C SER A 164 26.28 16.84 -19.18
N SER A 165 26.41 16.96 -20.51
CA SER A 165 25.63 16.34 -21.60
C SER A 165 24.11 16.55 -21.67
N TRP A 166 23.67 17.51 -22.50
CA TRP A 166 22.25 17.82 -22.77
C TRP A 166 21.43 16.66 -23.36
N ALA A 167 22.02 15.78 -24.18
CA ALA A 167 21.28 14.70 -24.85
C ALA A 167 20.93 13.52 -23.93
N GLY A 168 21.74 13.27 -22.88
CA GLY A 168 21.47 12.21 -21.91
C GLY A 168 20.51 12.63 -20.79
N ASP A 169 20.30 13.93 -20.62
CA ASP A 169 19.37 14.48 -19.63
C ASP A 169 17.93 14.41 -20.13
N GLU A 170 17.69 14.70 -21.43
CA GLU A 170 16.35 14.65 -22.05
C GLU A 170 15.72 13.24 -22.01
N GLU A 171 16.46 12.20 -22.43
CA GLU A 171 15.97 10.81 -22.40
C GLU A 171 15.67 10.35 -20.96
N ARG A 172 16.45 10.84 -19.99
CA ARG A 172 16.29 10.49 -18.57
C ARG A 172 15.11 11.22 -17.94
N GLU A 173 14.88 12.48 -18.31
CA GLU A 173 13.68 13.23 -17.93
C GLU A 173 12.41 12.60 -18.48
N GLU A 174 12.43 12.11 -19.72
CA GLU A 174 11.31 11.40 -20.33
C GLU A 174 11.00 10.09 -19.58
N GLN A 175 12.02 9.31 -19.21
CA GLN A 175 11.85 8.10 -18.41
C GLN A 175 11.24 8.39 -17.02
N LEU A 176 11.66 9.48 -16.37
CA LEU A 176 11.09 9.90 -15.08
C LEU A 176 9.63 10.36 -15.23
N ALA A 177 9.30 11.09 -16.29
CA ALA A 177 7.95 11.52 -16.58
C ALA A 177 7.03 10.31 -16.85
N ALA A 178 7.50 9.33 -17.63
CA ALA A 178 6.79 8.08 -17.86
C ALA A 178 6.57 7.30 -16.55
N GLN A 179 7.60 7.17 -15.71
CA GLN A 179 7.48 6.53 -14.39
C GLN A 179 6.46 7.25 -13.50
N GLN A 180 6.49 8.57 -13.46
CA GLN A 180 5.53 9.38 -12.69
C GLN A 180 4.10 9.18 -13.21
N ALA A 181 3.89 9.07 -14.52
CA ALA A 181 2.58 8.80 -15.10
C ALA A 181 2.04 7.43 -14.65
N HIS A 182 2.87 6.40 -14.63
CA HIS A 182 2.48 5.07 -14.14
C HIS A 182 2.13 5.06 -12.64
N ILE A 183 2.85 5.82 -11.81
CA ILE A 183 2.53 5.95 -10.38
C ILE A 183 1.16 6.63 -10.20
N LYS A 184 0.92 7.74 -10.92
CA LYS A 184 -0.38 8.44 -10.88
C LYS A 184 -1.52 7.54 -11.35
N GLN A 185 -1.29 6.77 -12.42
CA GLN A 185 -2.25 5.79 -12.90
C GLN A 185 -2.56 4.74 -11.82
N GLY A 186 -1.55 4.23 -11.13
CA GLY A 186 -1.73 3.27 -10.03
C GLY A 186 -2.62 3.82 -8.91
N TRP A 187 -2.38 5.05 -8.46
CA TRP A 187 -3.25 5.70 -7.47
C TRP A 187 -4.68 5.89 -7.98
N SER A 188 -4.83 6.21 -9.26
CA SER A 188 -6.16 6.37 -9.88
C SER A 188 -6.91 5.04 -9.91
N LEU A 189 -6.24 3.94 -10.28
CA LEU A 189 -6.86 2.62 -10.29
C LEU A 189 -7.28 2.18 -8.88
N LEU A 190 -6.42 2.42 -7.88
CA LEU A 190 -6.74 2.14 -6.48
C LEU A 190 -7.97 2.93 -6.02
N ALA A 191 -8.02 4.24 -6.31
CA ALA A 191 -9.19 5.07 -5.99
C ALA A 191 -10.45 4.58 -6.73
N THR A 192 -10.35 4.23 -8.02
CA THR A 192 -11.47 3.71 -8.82
C THR A 192 -12.02 2.40 -8.27
N LEU A 193 -11.13 1.48 -7.84
CA LEU A 193 -11.55 0.25 -7.18
C LEU A 193 -12.47 0.57 -6.01
N HIS A 194 -11.99 1.36 -5.04
CA HIS A 194 -12.73 1.63 -3.81
C HIS A 194 -13.96 2.54 -4.00
N CYS A 195 -13.94 3.45 -4.97
CA CYS A 195 -15.07 4.35 -5.23
C CYS A 195 -16.22 3.69 -6.00
N VAL A 196 -15.90 2.80 -6.95
CA VAL A 196 -16.87 2.38 -7.98
C VAL A 196 -16.95 0.87 -8.10
N LEU A 197 -15.82 0.19 -8.23
CA LEU A 197 -15.81 -1.23 -8.63
C LEU A 197 -15.96 -2.18 -7.44
N LEU A 198 -15.69 -1.70 -6.22
CA LEU A 198 -15.63 -2.52 -5.03
C LEU A 198 -16.94 -3.28 -4.75
N PRO A 199 -18.14 -2.66 -4.76
CA PRO A 199 -19.37 -3.38 -4.48
C PRO A 199 -19.60 -4.56 -5.44
N ASP A 200 -19.44 -4.32 -6.75
CA ASP A 200 -19.63 -5.33 -7.78
C ASP A 200 -18.63 -6.47 -7.65
N LYS A 201 -17.36 -6.15 -7.35
CA LYS A 201 -16.32 -7.17 -7.20
C LYS A 201 -16.49 -7.99 -5.93
N VAL A 202 -16.90 -7.37 -4.81
CA VAL A 202 -17.18 -8.10 -3.56
C VAL A 202 -18.35 -9.08 -3.77
N VAL A 203 -19.41 -8.67 -4.47
CA VAL A 203 -20.53 -9.54 -4.84
C VAL A 203 -20.10 -10.64 -5.82
N ALA A 204 -19.28 -10.32 -6.82
CA ALA A 204 -18.79 -11.32 -7.77
C ALA A 204 -17.88 -12.38 -7.13
N ALA A 205 -17.22 -12.03 -6.02
CA ALA A 205 -16.39 -12.94 -5.25
C ALA A 205 -17.20 -13.93 -4.38
N GLY A 206 -18.54 -13.83 -4.34
CA GLY A 206 -19.44 -14.84 -3.76
C GLY A 206 -20.55 -14.25 -2.91
#